data_AF-T0QL37-F1
#
_entry.id   AF-T0QL37-F1
#
_cell.length_a   1.000
_cell.length_b   1.000
_cell.length_c   1.000
_cell.angle_alpha   90.00
_cell.angle_beta   90.00
_cell.angle_gamma   90.00
#
_symmetry.space_group_name_H-M   'P 1'
#
loop_
_entity.id
_entity.type
_entity.pdbx_description
1 polymer ?
#
loop_
_entity_poly.entity_id
_entity_poly.type
_entity_poly.pdbx_seq_one_letter_code
_entity_poly.pdbx_strand_id
1 'polypeptide(L)'
;MSVQVAEEGNKRKGGMTAEETEQCIFDILSWFQRKKANLPKATIEPEEVESLQKALGAPVPRALGYLLEKQNGGVWFNEYKSLSCDDMISTGETASRWESWARGFIPLAADPDGNLLVIDTKHANAVHECSEDGLGRELAASFSAYVENYRNDLLSGNFDFVEDLGLVERASRK
;
A
#
# COMPACT_ATOMS: atom_id res chain seq x y z
N MET A 1 33.01 -1.05 33.24
CA MET A 1 32.00 -0.31 32.44
C MET A 1 32.09 -0.81 31.02
N SER A 2 31.06 -1.51 30.55
CA SER A 2 30.98 -2.01 29.18
C SER A 2 29.50 -2.07 28.82
N VAL A 3 29.01 -1.02 28.18
CA VAL A 3 27.69 -1.01 27.55
C VAL A 3 27.84 -1.82 26.27
N GLN A 4 27.37 -3.06 26.27
CA GLN A 4 27.11 -3.78 25.05
C GLN A 4 25.87 -3.16 24.41
N VAL A 5 26.08 -2.46 23.30
CA VAL A 5 25.01 -1.97 22.44
C VAL A 5 24.40 -3.22 21.79
N ALA A 6 23.22 -3.62 22.25
CA ALA A 6 22.43 -4.66 21.59
C ALA A 6 21.91 -4.09 20.27
N GLU A 7 22.30 -4.74 19.17
CA GLU A 7 21.73 -4.72 17.81
C GLU A 7 20.98 -3.46 17.34
N GLU A 8 21.48 -2.86 16.26
CA GLU A 8 20.74 -1.87 15.46
C GLU A 8 19.36 -2.40 15.06
N GLY A 9 18.32 -1.73 15.57
CA GLY A 9 16.94 -1.91 15.17
C GLY A 9 16.16 -2.83 16.12
N ASN A 10 15.22 -2.25 16.86
CA ASN A 10 14.12 -2.98 17.48
C ASN A 10 13.23 -3.59 16.38
N LYS A 11 13.71 -4.63 15.69
CA LYS A 11 12.87 -5.44 14.82
C LYS A 11 11.87 -6.16 15.72
N ARG A 12 10.59 -5.84 15.55
CA ARG A 12 9.50 -6.41 16.33
C ARG A 12 9.54 -7.94 16.28
N LYS A 13 9.30 -8.57 17.43
CA LYS A 13 9.02 -10.01 17.53
C LYS A 13 7.50 -10.19 17.61
N GLY A 14 6.88 -10.70 16.54
CA GLY A 14 5.45 -10.98 16.47
C GLY A 14 4.73 -10.25 15.32
N GLY A 15 3.57 -10.77 14.91
CA GLY A 15 2.70 -10.13 13.93
C GLY A 15 2.07 -8.84 14.47
N MET A 16 1.70 -7.95 13.57
CA MET A 16 1.01 -6.69 13.88
C MET A 16 -0.44 -6.96 14.29
N THR A 17 -0.96 -6.24 15.29
CA THR A 17 -2.41 -6.23 15.51
C THR A 17 -3.12 -5.41 14.43
N ALA A 18 -4.46 -5.52 14.37
CA ALA A 18 -5.26 -4.72 13.46
C ALA A 18 -5.13 -3.23 13.80
N GLU A 19 -5.16 -2.88 15.09
CA GLU A 19 -5.07 -1.52 15.59
C GLU A 19 -3.69 -0.90 15.30
N GLU A 20 -2.62 -1.67 15.43
CA GLU A 20 -1.27 -1.24 15.04
C GLU A 20 -1.17 -0.99 13.53
N THR A 21 -1.86 -1.81 12.73
CA THR A 21 -1.94 -1.62 11.27
C THR A 21 -2.68 -0.35 10.91
N GLU A 22 -3.84 -0.12 11.51
CA GLU A 22 -4.63 1.10 11.32
C GLU A 22 -3.84 2.34 11.75
N GLN A 23 -3.07 2.28 12.84
CA GLN A 23 -2.19 3.36 13.25
C GLN A 23 -1.09 3.64 12.22
N CYS A 24 -0.48 2.60 11.64
CA CYS A 24 0.54 2.80 10.59
C CYS A 24 -0.08 3.46 9.35
N ILE A 25 -1.30 3.07 8.95
CA ILE A 25 -2.04 3.73 7.86
C ILE A 25 -2.28 5.21 8.19
N PHE A 26 -2.77 5.50 9.39
CA PHE A 26 -3.01 6.86 9.85
C PHE A 26 -1.74 7.72 9.82
N ASP A 27 -0.60 7.17 10.24
CA ASP A 27 0.70 7.86 10.23
C ASP A 27 1.15 8.18 8.79
N ILE A 28 0.99 7.24 7.85
CA ILE A 28 1.27 7.45 6.42
C ILE A 28 0.41 8.59 5.87
N LEU A 29 -0.91 8.54 6.07
CA LEU A 29 -1.83 9.57 5.59
C LEU A 29 -1.50 10.94 6.20
N SER A 30 -1.20 10.97 7.50
CA SER A 30 -0.77 12.18 8.20
C SER A 30 0.54 12.74 7.64
N TRP A 31 1.48 11.87 7.24
CA TRP A 31 2.72 12.29 6.61
C TRP A 31 2.46 13.01 5.28
N PHE A 32 1.63 12.43 4.41
CA PHE A 32 1.25 13.06 3.13
C PHE A 32 0.51 14.39 3.34
N GLN A 33 -0.39 14.46 4.32
CA GLN A 33 -1.06 15.72 4.69
C GLN A 33 -0.06 16.79 5.15
N ARG A 34 0.95 16.43 5.95
CA ARG A 34 2.02 17.37 6.38
C ARG A 34 2.88 17.85 5.21
N LYS A 35 3.07 16.99 4.20
CA LYS A 35 3.73 17.35 2.93
C LYS A 35 2.83 18.16 1.99
N LYS A 36 1.59 18.45 2.41
CA LYS A 36 0.57 19.16 1.61
C LYS A 36 0.27 18.45 0.29
N ALA A 37 0.34 17.13 0.28
CA ALA A 37 -0.06 16.34 -0.87
C ALA A 37 -1.54 16.59 -1.17
N ASN A 38 -1.85 16.81 -2.44
CA ASN A 38 -3.22 16.98 -2.91
C ASN A 38 -3.89 15.61 -3.05
N LEU A 39 -4.29 15.06 -1.91
CA LEU A 39 -5.02 13.81 -1.87
C LEU A 39 -6.49 14.05 -2.19
N PRO A 40 -7.14 13.17 -2.99
CA PRO A 40 -8.58 13.24 -3.21
C PRO A 40 -9.32 13.26 -1.86
N LYS A 41 -10.29 14.17 -1.67
CA LYS A 41 -11.13 14.18 -0.46
C LYS A 41 -12.24 13.12 -0.50
N ALA A 42 -11.93 11.94 -1.04
CA ALA A 42 -12.87 10.85 -1.16
C ALA A 42 -12.66 9.90 0.02
N THR A 43 -13.60 9.92 0.95
CA THR A 43 -13.84 8.84 1.90
C THR A 43 -14.98 8.01 1.34
N ILE A 44 -14.89 6.69 1.44
CA ILE A 44 -15.99 5.80 1.02
C ILE A 44 -16.75 5.27 2.22
N GLU A 45 -18.00 4.93 1.97
CA GLU A 45 -18.84 4.23 2.95
C GLU A 45 -18.50 2.72 2.99
N PRO A 46 -18.74 2.02 4.10
CA PRO A 46 -18.49 0.58 4.20
C PRO A 46 -19.18 -0.27 3.11
N GLU A 47 -20.33 0.17 2.61
CA GLU A 47 -21.07 -0.49 1.53
C GLU A 47 -20.30 -0.50 0.19
N GLU A 48 -19.44 0.48 -0.03
CA GLU A 48 -18.58 0.54 -1.22
C GLU A 48 -17.45 -0.50 -1.14
N VAL A 49 -16.91 -0.75 0.07
CA VAL A 49 -15.93 -1.83 0.30
C VAL A 49 -16.56 -3.20 0.07
N GLU A 50 -17.82 -3.40 0.47
CA GLU A 50 -18.54 -4.64 0.15
C GLU A 50 -18.76 -4.81 -1.35
N SER A 51 -19.03 -3.71 -2.05
CA SER A 51 -19.20 -3.70 -3.50
C SER A 51 -17.89 -4.04 -4.22
N LEU A 52 -16.76 -3.50 -3.75
CA LEU A 52 -15.42 -3.85 -4.21
C LEU A 52 -15.13 -5.35 -4.04
N GLN A 53 -15.42 -5.90 -2.85
CA GLN A 53 -15.24 -7.33 -2.59
C GLN A 53 -16.05 -8.20 -3.57
N LYS A 54 -17.31 -7.82 -3.84
CA LYS A 54 -18.19 -8.56 -4.77
C LYS A 54 -17.66 -8.47 -6.21
N ALA A 55 -17.24 -7.29 -6.64
CA ALA A 55 -16.75 -7.06 -7.99
C ALA A 55 -15.44 -7.81 -8.29
N LEU A 56 -14.48 -7.76 -7.36
CA LEU A 56 -13.19 -8.43 -7.50
C LEU A 56 -13.25 -9.94 -7.22
N GLY A 57 -14.31 -10.41 -6.56
CA GLY A 57 -14.46 -11.82 -6.19
C GLY A 57 -13.37 -12.30 -5.22
N ALA A 58 -12.79 -11.37 -4.44
CA ALA A 58 -11.71 -11.62 -3.48
C ALA A 58 -12.00 -10.89 -2.16
N PRO A 59 -11.70 -11.50 -1.00
CA PRO A 59 -11.96 -10.87 0.29
C PRO A 59 -11.05 -9.66 0.47
N VAL A 60 -11.64 -8.48 0.70
CA VAL A 60 -10.86 -7.25 0.92
C VAL A 60 -10.23 -7.31 2.33
N PRO A 61 -8.90 -7.20 2.47
CA PRO A 61 -8.27 -7.17 3.80
C PRO A 61 -8.80 -5.99 4.62
N ARG A 62 -9.07 -6.22 5.92
CA ARG A 62 -9.57 -5.16 6.84
C ARG A 62 -8.74 -3.88 6.77
N ALA A 63 -7.41 -4.01 6.75
CA ALA A 63 -6.50 -2.87 6.66
C ALA A 63 -6.64 -2.11 5.33
N LEU A 64 -6.91 -2.80 4.22
CA LEU A 64 -7.19 -2.13 2.95
C LEU A 64 -8.53 -1.39 3.01
N GLY A 65 -9.57 -2.02 3.57
CA GLY A 65 -10.86 -1.36 3.81
C GLY A 65 -10.69 -0.07 4.63
N TYR A 66 -9.95 -0.12 5.74
CA TYR A 66 -9.64 1.05 6.55
C TYR A 66 -8.89 2.14 5.76
N LEU A 67 -7.90 1.77 4.95
CA LEU A 67 -7.20 2.73 4.09
C LEU A 67 -8.17 3.44 3.14
N LEU A 68 -9.03 2.68 2.46
CA LEU A 68 -9.97 3.22 1.48
C LEU A 68 -11.04 4.11 2.12
N GLU A 69 -11.56 3.74 3.31
CA GLU A 69 -12.47 4.56 4.11
C GLU A 69 -11.86 5.92 4.47
N LYS A 70 -10.55 5.96 4.76
CA LYS A 70 -9.85 7.21 5.10
C LYS A 70 -9.39 8.00 3.89
N GLN A 71 -9.01 7.30 2.82
CA GLN A 71 -8.40 7.86 1.63
C GLN A 71 -8.61 6.93 0.43
N ASN A 72 -9.61 7.25 -0.39
CA ASN A 72 -9.98 6.47 -1.57
C ASN A 72 -9.10 6.85 -2.77
N GLY A 73 -7.88 6.33 -2.77
CA GLY A 73 -6.90 6.56 -3.84
C GLY A 73 -6.00 7.78 -3.64
N GLY A 74 -5.00 7.91 -4.52
CA GLY A 74 -4.11 9.06 -4.60
C GLY A 74 -2.90 9.05 -3.68
N VAL A 75 -2.78 8.09 -2.75
CA VAL A 75 -1.60 7.91 -1.91
C VAL A 75 -0.51 7.27 -2.74
N TRP A 76 0.69 7.84 -2.71
CA TRP A 76 1.82 7.22 -3.40
C TRP A 76 2.48 6.17 -2.50
N PHE A 77 2.82 5.04 -3.10
CA PHE A 77 3.62 3.94 -2.59
C PHE A 77 4.84 3.81 -3.49
N ASN A 78 5.91 4.54 -3.18
CA ASN A 78 7.03 4.78 -4.11
C ASN A 78 6.52 5.39 -5.43
N GLU A 79 6.81 4.77 -6.57
CA GLU A 79 6.30 5.16 -7.90
C GLU A 79 4.85 4.74 -8.20
N TYR A 80 4.20 3.96 -7.32
CA TYR A 80 2.83 3.49 -7.55
C TYR A 80 1.82 4.39 -6.86
N LYS A 81 0.78 4.83 -7.58
CA LYS A 81 -0.31 5.62 -7.01
C LYS A 81 -1.49 4.72 -6.65
N SER A 82 -1.94 4.80 -5.40
CA SER A 82 -3.04 3.99 -4.89
C SER A 82 -4.32 4.27 -5.68
N LEU A 83 -5.02 3.19 -6.04
CA LEU A 83 -6.25 3.24 -6.81
C LEU A 83 -7.42 3.62 -5.90
N SER A 84 -8.45 4.25 -6.47
CA SER A 84 -9.76 4.34 -5.81
C SER A 84 -10.51 3.00 -5.94
N CYS A 85 -11.58 2.77 -5.16
CA CYS A 85 -12.42 1.58 -5.30
C CYS A 85 -12.87 1.35 -6.75
N ASP A 86 -13.36 2.38 -7.43
CA ASP A 86 -13.82 2.28 -8.81
C ASP A 86 -12.66 1.92 -9.75
N ASP A 87 -11.50 2.54 -9.55
CA ASP A 87 -10.31 2.24 -10.33
C ASP A 87 -9.78 0.83 -10.04
N MET A 88 -9.90 0.32 -8.81
CA MET A 88 -9.54 -1.06 -8.47
C MET A 88 -10.43 -2.05 -9.21
N ILE A 89 -11.73 -1.79 -9.30
CA ILE A 89 -12.68 -2.62 -10.06
C ILE A 89 -12.31 -2.61 -11.54
N SER A 90 -12.18 -1.43 -12.15
CA SER A 90 -11.82 -1.26 -13.56
C SER A 90 -10.46 -1.88 -13.90
N THR A 91 -9.49 -1.70 -13.02
CA THR A 91 -8.14 -2.30 -13.15
C THR A 91 -8.21 -3.81 -13.03
N GLY A 92 -8.97 -4.35 -12.07
CA GLY A 92 -9.16 -5.79 -11.90
C GLY A 92 -9.86 -6.43 -13.10
N GLU A 93 -10.86 -5.77 -13.68
CA GLU A 93 -11.51 -6.22 -14.92
C GLU A 93 -10.53 -6.24 -16.11
N THR A 94 -9.69 -5.22 -16.22
CA THR A 94 -8.68 -5.14 -17.29
C THR A 94 -7.61 -6.20 -17.12
N ALA A 95 -7.04 -6.31 -15.92
CA ALA A 95 -5.98 -7.24 -15.57
C ALA A 95 -6.46 -8.70 -15.62
N SER A 96 -7.76 -8.97 -15.43
CA SER A 96 -8.33 -10.32 -15.59
C SER A 96 -8.13 -10.94 -16.99
N ARG A 97 -7.74 -10.12 -17.97
CA ARG A 97 -7.39 -10.56 -19.33
C ARG A 97 -5.95 -11.05 -19.46
N TRP A 98 -5.08 -10.74 -18.49
CA TRP A 98 -3.71 -11.23 -18.48
C TRP A 98 -3.71 -12.72 -18.16
N GLU A 99 -2.96 -13.52 -18.92
CA GLU A 99 -2.82 -14.96 -18.65
C GLU A 99 -2.22 -15.22 -17.26
N SER A 100 -1.44 -14.27 -16.76
CA SER A 100 -0.77 -14.30 -15.48
C SER A 100 -1.66 -13.87 -14.30
N TRP A 101 -2.85 -13.32 -14.55
CA TRP A 101 -3.75 -12.84 -13.50
C TRP A 101 -4.42 -14.01 -12.76
N ALA A 102 -4.22 -14.08 -11.45
CA ALA A 102 -4.80 -15.10 -10.62
C ALA A 102 -6.02 -14.59 -9.84
N ARG A 103 -7.03 -15.45 -9.67
CA ARG A 103 -8.11 -15.20 -8.71
C ARG A 103 -7.52 -14.95 -7.32
N GLY A 104 -7.97 -13.89 -6.65
CA GLY A 104 -7.49 -13.51 -5.33
C GLY A 104 -6.50 -12.35 -5.33
N PHE A 105 -6.07 -11.86 -6.49
CA PHE A 105 -5.35 -10.59 -6.59
C PHE A 105 -6.32 -9.41 -6.46
N ILE A 106 -5.93 -8.46 -5.61
CA ILE A 106 -6.60 -7.17 -5.47
C ILE A 106 -5.60 -6.10 -5.92
N PRO A 107 -5.87 -5.32 -6.99
CA PRO A 107 -5.02 -4.23 -7.38
C PRO A 107 -5.07 -3.13 -6.31
N LEU A 108 -3.92 -2.72 -5.79
CA LEU A 108 -3.76 -1.71 -4.74
C LEU A 108 -3.39 -0.35 -5.33
N ALA A 109 -2.43 -0.34 -6.25
CA ALA A 109 -1.83 0.86 -6.82
C ALA A 109 -1.33 0.57 -8.24
N ALA A 110 -1.16 1.60 -9.05
CA ALA A 110 -0.60 1.49 -10.39
C ALA A 110 0.47 2.55 -10.62
N ASP A 111 1.50 2.21 -11.40
CA ASP A 111 2.48 3.17 -11.89
C ASP A 111 2.04 3.77 -13.26
N PRO A 112 2.74 4.78 -13.79
CA PRO A 112 2.41 5.36 -15.09
C PRO A 112 2.53 4.42 -16.29
N ASP A 113 3.28 3.33 -16.15
CA ASP A 113 3.49 2.32 -17.20
C ASP A 113 2.41 1.23 -17.19
N GLY A 114 1.52 1.25 -16.20
CA GLY A 114 0.44 0.29 -16.04
C GLY A 114 0.82 -0.97 -15.26
N ASN A 115 2.01 -1.01 -14.65
CA ASN A 115 2.34 -2.05 -13.69
C ASN A 115 1.58 -1.78 -12.38
N LEU A 116 1.27 -2.86 -11.68
CA LEU A 116 0.43 -2.84 -10.50
C LEU A 116 1.22 -3.23 -9.25
N LEU A 117 0.82 -2.64 -8.12
CA LEU A 117 0.95 -3.31 -6.84
C LEU A 117 -0.33 -4.09 -6.59
N VAL A 118 -0.19 -5.36 -6.25
CA VAL A 118 -1.33 -6.24 -5.93
C VAL A 118 -1.19 -6.82 -4.54
N ILE A 119 -2.33 -7.03 -3.88
CA ILE A 119 -2.44 -7.85 -2.69
C ILE A 119 -2.88 -9.25 -3.11
N ASP A 120 -2.08 -10.25 -2.79
CA ASP A 120 -2.43 -11.66 -2.97
C ASP A 120 -3.15 -12.21 -1.75
N THR A 121 -4.48 -12.24 -1.82
CA THR A 121 -5.35 -12.73 -0.73
C THR A 121 -5.21 -14.22 -0.45
N LYS A 122 -4.59 -14.99 -1.35
CA LYS A 122 -4.37 -16.43 -1.13
C LYS A 122 -3.09 -16.70 -0.35
N HIS A 123 -2.15 -15.76 -0.34
CA HIS A 123 -0.85 -15.91 0.32
C HIS A 123 -0.69 -14.85 1.42
N ALA A 124 -1.49 -14.98 2.48
CA ALA A 124 -1.42 -14.12 3.67
C ALA A 124 -1.55 -12.60 3.40
N ASN A 125 -2.22 -12.22 2.30
CA ASN A 125 -2.30 -10.84 1.81
C ASN A 125 -0.92 -10.26 1.49
N ALA A 126 0.01 -11.06 0.95
CA ALA A 126 1.32 -10.60 0.51
C ALA A 126 1.18 -9.50 -0.55
N VAL A 127 2.12 -8.57 -0.57
CA VAL A 127 2.13 -7.44 -1.52
C VAL A 127 3.22 -7.67 -2.55
N HIS A 128 2.83 -7.62 -3.81
CA HIS A 128 3.73 -7.88 -4.94
C HIS A 128 3.62 -6.78 -6.00
N GLU A 129 4.71 -6.60 -6.74
CA GLU A 129 4.65 -6.02 -8.07
C GLU A 129 3.96 -7.03 -9.02
N CYS A 130 3.20 -6.54 -9.99
CA CYS A 130 2.53 -7.35 -10.98
C CYS A 130 2.43 -6.59 -12.31
N SER A 131 2.75 -7.27 -13.40
CA SER A 131 2.54 -6.77 -14.76
C SER A 131 1.80 -7.82 -15.59
N GLU A 132 1.58 -7.55 -16.87
CA GLU A 132 1.02 -8.53 -17.80
C GLU A 132 1.85 -9.81 -17.87
N ASP A 133 3.18 -9.72 -17.70
CA ASP A 133 4.10 -10.86 -17.66
C ASP A 133 3.97 -11.70 -16.36
N GLY A 134 3.33 -11.14 -15.33
CA GLY A 134 2.92 -11.83 -14.11
C GLY A 134 3.41 -11.22 -12.81
N LEU A 135 3.40 -12.03 -11.75
CA LEU A 135 3.86 -11.63 -10.42
C LEU A 135 5.37 -11.35 -10.46
N GLY A 136 5.72 -10.13 -10.11
CA GLY A 136 7.08 -9.67 -9.89
C GLY A 136 7.52 -9.90 -8.45
N ARG A 137 8.34 -8.97 -7.96
CA ARG A 137 8.95 -9.05 -6.63
C ARG A 137 7.90 -9.01 -5.51
N GLU A 138 8.08 -9.85 -4.50
CA GLU A 138 7.39 -9.71 -3.22
C GLU A 138 7.99 -8.54 -2.44
N LEU A 139 7.17 -7.55 -2.11
CA LEU A 139 7.56 -6.38 -1.32
C LEU A 139 7.35 -6.60 0.17
N ALA A 140 6.36 -7.42 0.53
CA ALA A 140 6.15 -7.88 1.90
C ALA A 140 5.27 -9.12 1.97
N ALA A 141 5.53 -9.98 2.96
CA ALA A 141 4.78 -11.20 3.20
C ALA A 141 3.32 -10.99 3.70
N SER A 142 2.92 -9.74 3.98
CA SER A 142 1.54 -9.35 4.26
C SER A 142 1.34 -7.85 4.07
N PHE A 143 0.10 -7.42 3.86
CA PHE A 143 -0.23 -6.00 3.73
C PHE A 143 0.07 -5.20 5.00
N SER A 144 -0.11 -5.77 6.20
CA SER A 144 0.29 -5.13 7.45
C SER A 144 1.80 -4.90 7.52
N ALA A 145 2.62 -5.88 7.12
CA ALA A 145 4.07 -5.74 7.09
C ALA A 145 4.52 -4.70 6.04
N TYR A 146 3.85 -4.67 4.88
CA TYR A 146 4.11 -3.66 3.84
C TYR A 146 3.90 -2.24 4.38
N VAL A 147 2.73 -2.02 5.00
CA VAL A 147 2.35 -0.72 5.56
C VAL A 147 3.27 -0.30 6.71
N GLU A 148 3.70 -1.22 7.56
CA GLU A 148 4.70 -0.91 8.59
C GLU A 148 6.02 -0.45 7.99
N ASN A 149 6.58 -1.25 7.08
CA ASN A 149 7.88 -0.95 6.49
C ASN A 149 7.83 0.40 5.80
N TYR A 150 6.78 0.62 5.00
CA TYR A 150 6.58 1.89 4.31
C TYR A 150 6.43 3.07 5.28
N ARG A 151 5.67 2.90 6.37
CA ARG A 151 5.56 3.92 7.42
C ARG A 151 6.91 4.26 8.03
N ASN A 152 7.71 3.25 8.36
CA ASN A 152 9.04 3.45 8.95
C ASN A 152 9.97 4.20 7.99
N ASP A 153 9.90 3.88 6.70
CA ASP A 153 10.65 4.56 5.65
C ASP A 153 10.25 6.04 5.56
N LEU A 154 8.95 6.36 5.48
CA LEU A 154 8.47 7.75 5.45
C LEU A 154 8.89 8.55 6.69
N LEU A 155 8.87 7.92 7.87
CA LEU A 155 9.23 8.55 9.14
C LEU A 155 10.76 8.62 9.39
N SER A 156 11.58 7.95 8.58
CA SER A 156 13.05 8.02 8.67
C SER A 156 13.59 9.44 8.40
N GLY A 157 12.78 10.30 7.78
CA GLY A 157 13.17 11.66 7.39
C GLY A 157 13.94 11.73 6.06
N ASN A 158 14.14 10.59 5.40
CA ASN A 158 14.88 10.46 4.14
C ASN A 158 14.04 10.72 2.90
N PHE A 159 12.73 10.94 3.02
CA PHE A 159 11.84 11.13 1.87
C PHE A 159 11.16 12.50 1.84
N ASP A 160 10.87 12.95 0.62
CA ASP A 160 9.99 14.06 0.31
C ASP A 160 8.91 13.64 -0.69
N PHE A 161 7.89 14.48 -0.82
CA PHE A 161 6.79 14.25 -1.76
C PHE A 161 6.80 15.32 -2.85
N VAL A 162 6.65 14.90 -4.10
CA VAL A 162 6.49 15.77 -5.26
C VAL A 162 5.22 15.35 -6.00
N GLU A 163 4.29 16.28 -6.21
CA GLU A 163 2.90 16.00 -6.63
C GLU A 163 2.78 15.16 -7.91
N ASP A 164 3.72 15.33 -8.84
CA ASP A 164 3.74 14.64 -10.14
C ASP A 164 4.76 13.50 -10.25
N LEU A 165 5.64 13.33 -9.26
CA LEU A 165 6.70 12.31 -9.27
C LEU A 165 6.54 11.26 -8.17
N GLY A 166 5.66 11.49 -7.19
CA GLY A 166 5.46 10.61 -6.06
C GLY A 166 6.49 10.82 -4.95
N LEU A 167 6.95 9.71 -4.36
CA LEU A 167 7.91 9.72 -3.27
C LEU A 167 9.35 9.83 -3.82
N VAL A 168 10.12 10.79 -3.32
CA VAL A 168 11.52 10.99 -3.72
C VAL A 168 12.45 10.94 -2.50
N GLU A 169 13.62 10.34 -2.67
CA GLU A 169 14.66 10.41 -1.64
C GLU A 169 15.18 11.85 -1.53
N ARG A 170 15.33 12.33 -0.30
CA ARG A 170 15.96 13.61 -0.02
C ARG A 170 17.44 13.44 -0.30
N ALA A 171 17.97 14.31 -1.15
CA ALA A 171 19.42 14.41 -1.32
C ALA A 171 20.06 14.65 0.05
N SER A 172 20.90 13.70 0.48
CA SER A 172 21.67 13.84 1.71
C SER A 172 22.49 15.12 1.60
N ARG A 173 22.27 16.07 2.52
CA ARG A 173 23.17 17.23 2.64
C ARG A 173 24.52 16.68 3.09
N LYS A 174 25.45 16.53 2.13
CA LYS A 174 26.87 16.42 2.44
C LYS A 174 27.36 17.68 3.15
#